data_AF-W5LBZ9-F1
#
_entry.id   AF-W5LBZ9-F1
#
_cell.length_a   1.000
_cell.length_b   1.000
_cell.length_c   1.000
_cell.angle_alpha   90.00
_cell.angle_beta   90.00
_cell.angle_gamma   90.00
#
_symmetry.space_group_name_H-M   'P 1'
#
loop_
_entity.id
_entity.type
_entity.pdbx_description
1 polymer ?
#
loop_
_entity_poly.entity_id
_entity_poly.type
_entity_poly.pdbx_seq_one_letter_code
_entity_poly.pdbx_strand_id
1 'polypeptide(L)' 'MLVEMSSKMTSSNNLAQARRTVQQLRVEAGIERIKVSKASADLMRYCSEHAKYDPLLTGIPASENPFKDKKPCIIL' A
#
# COMPACT_ATOMS: atom_id res chain seq x y z
N MET A 1 11.00 52.37 -22.23
CA MET A 1 11.94 51.35 -21.73
C MET A 1 11.27 50.61 -20.60
N LEU A 2 11.32 49.28 -20.67
CA LEU A 2 10.81 48.26 -19.73
C LEU A 2 11.08 48.65 -18.27
N VAL A 3 10.31 48.18 -17.27
CA VAL A 3 10.50 46.85 -16.67
C VAL A 3 9.25 46.41 -15.87
N GLU A 4 8.63 45.32 -16.35
CA GLU A 4 8.16 44.15 -15.59
C GLU A 4 7.55 44.38 -14.19
N MET A 5 6.22 44.37 -14.12
CA MET A 5 5.45 44.34 -12.87
C MET A 5 4.55 43.09 -12.78
N SER A 6 5.02 41.92 -13.26
CA SER A 6 4.18 40.72 -13.40
C SER A 6 4.70 39.40 -12.78
N SER A 7 5.95 39.30 -12.33
CA SER A 7 6.58 37.97 -12.07
C SER A 7 6.84 37.56 -10.60
N LYS A 8 6.61 38.43 -9.60
CA LYS A 8 7.03 38.16 -8.20
C LYS A 8 6.06 37.35 -7.33
N MET A 9 4.76 37.33 -7.62
CA MET A 9 3.77 36.72 -6.70
C MET A 9 3.67 35.18 -6.81
N THR A 10 3.92 34.62 -7.99
CA THR A 10 3.97 33.16 -8.22
C THR A 10 5.29 32.54 -7.74
N SER A 11 6.39 33.24 -7.94
CA SER A 11 7.75 32.80 -7.57
C SER A 11 7.94 32.54 -6.06
N SER A 12 7.29 33.33 -5.21
CA SER A 12 7.35 33.20 -3.74
C SER A 12 6.66 31.92 -3.22
N ASN A 13 5.51 31.57 -3.81
CA ASN A 13 4.76 30.36 -3.46
C ASN A 13 5.52 29.10 -3.89
N ASN A 14 6.15 29.14 -5.06
CA ASN A 14 7.01 28.07 -5.55
C ASN A 14 8.23 27.84 -4.65
N LEU A 15 8.85 28.92 -4.13
CA LEU A 15 9.96 28.81 -3.19
C LEU A 15 9.54 28.19 -1.85
N ALA A 16 8.40 28.62 -1.30
CA ALA A 16 7.88 28.07 -0.04
C ALA A 16 7.50 26.59 -0.19
N GLN A 17 6.93 26.21 -1.33
CA GLN A 17 6.65 24.81 -1.66
C GLN A 17 7.93 24.00 -1.80
N ALA A 18 8.92 24.49 -2.55
CA ALA A 18 10.20 23.81 -2.72
C ALA A 18 10.91 23.57 -1.38
N ARG A 19 10.89 24.56 -0.48
CA ARG A 19 11.44 24.41 0.88
C ARG A 19 10.73 23.31 1.68
N ARG A 20 9.40 23.26 1.63
CA ARG A 20 8.62 22.19 2.29
C ARG A 20 8.95 20.82 1.71
N THR A 21 9.05 20.69 0.38
CA THR A 21 9.45 19.44 -0.27
C THR A 21 10.84 19.00 0.17
N VAL A 22 11.82 19.91 0.21
CA VAL A 22 13.18 19.58 0.67
C VAL A 22 13.19 19.15 2.15
N GLN A 23 12.41 19.80 3.00
CA GLN A 23 12.26 19.39 4.40
C GLN A 23 11.69 17.97 4.49
N GLN A 24 10.65 17.65 3.72
CA GLN A 24 10.06 16.31 3.67
C GLN A 24 11.07 15.25 3.18
N LEU A 25 11.78 15.53 2.09
CA LEU A 25 12.77 14.61 1.53
C LEU A 25 13.93 14.34 2.50
N ARG A 26 14.33 15.33 3.30
CA ARG A 26 15.36 15.12 4.35
C ARG A 26 14.89 14.14 5.42
N VAL A 27 13.61 14.21 5.81
CA VAL A 27 13.02 13.25 6.75
C VAL A 27 12.97 11.86 6.13
N GLU A 28 12.50 11.73 4.89
CA GLU A 28 12.40 10.43 4.19
C GLU A 28 13.76 9.80 3.89
N ALA A 29 14.78 10.62 3.60
CA ALA A 29 16.14 10.17 3.41
C ALA A 29 16.75 9.60 4.71
N GLY A 30 16.30 10.09 5.87
CA GLY A 30 16.73 9.62 7.19
C GLY A 30 16.08 8.31 7.64
N ILE A 31 15.14 7.75 6.87
CA ILE A 31 14.49 6.47 7.21
C ILE A 31 15.49 5.33 6.99
N GLU A 32 15.78 4.59 8.05
CA GLU A 32 16.59 3.38 7.98
C GLU A 32 15.83 2.27 7.22
N ARG A 33 16.44 1.74 6.17
CA ARG A 33 15.86 0.68 5.34
C ARG A 33 16.49 -0.66 5.68
N ILE A 34 15.67 -1.70 5.70
CA ILE A 34 16.14 -3.09 5.76
C ILE A 34 16.56 -3.59 4.38
N LYS A 35 17.40 -4.62 4.33
CA LYS A 35 17.77 -5.29 3.07
C LYS A 35 16.54 -5.89 2.40
N VAL A 36 16.45 -5.75 1.08
CA VAL A 36 15.36 -6.34 0.28
C VAL A 36 15.28 -7.84 0.49
N SER A 37 16.42 -8.55 0.54
CA SER A 37 16.44 -10.00 0.79
C SER A 37 15.81 -10.39 2.14
N LYS A 38 16.00 -9.57 3.18
CA LYS A 38 15.36 -9.79 4.49
C LYS A 38 13.86 -9.56 4.40
N ALA A 39 13.44 -8.45 3.81
CA ALA A 39 12.01 -8.15 3.62
C ALA A 39 11.30 -9.25 2.83
N SER A 40 11.91 -9.75 1.75
CA SER A 40 11.37 -10.85 0.95
C SER A 40 11.25 -12.15 1.76
N ALA A 41 12.27 -12.48 2.56
CA ALA A 41 12.21 -13.67 3.42
C ALA A 41 11.12 -13.56 4.49
N ASP A 42 10.93 -12.37 5.08
CA ASP A 42 9.87 -12.12 6.04
C ASP A 42 8.47 -12.26 5.41
N LEU A 43 8.28 -11.74 4.18
CA LEU A 43 7.04 -11.92 3.43
C LEU A 43 6.77 -13.38 3.09
N MET A 44 7.78 -14.11 2.61
CA MET A 44 7.65 -15.55 2.31
C MET A 44 7.29 -16.35 3.54
N ARG A 45 7.94 -16.05 4.69
CA ARG A 45 7.64 -16.70 5.96
C ARG A 45 6.20 -16.46 6.37
N TYR A 46 5.76 -15.20 6.36
CA TYR A 46 4.39 -14.84 6.71
C TYR A 46 3.36 -15.58 5.84
N CYS A 47 3.54 -15.56 4.52
CA CYS A 47 2.64 -16.27 3.61
C CYS A 47 2.65 -17.78 3.87
N SER A 48 3.81 -18.39 4.12
CA SER A 48 3.91 -19.85 4.36
C SER A 48 3.24 -20.27 5.67
N GLU A 49 3.39 -19.47 6.73
CA GLU A 49 2.78 -19.73 8.04
C GLU A 49 1.25 -19.65 7.98
N HIS A 50 0.72 -18.72 7.17
CA HIS A 50 -0.72 -18.45 7.06
C HIS A 50 -1.40 -19.18 5.90
N ALA A 51 -0.63 -19.75 4.96
CA ALA A 51 -1.14 -20.44 3.77
C ALA A 51 -2.20 -21.49 4.10
N LYS A 52 -1.97 -22.28 5.16
CA LYS A 52 -2.88 -23.36 5.58
C LYS A 52 -4.22 -22.88 6.16
N TYR A 53 -4.30 -21.61 6.51
CA TYR A 53 -5.50 -20.98 7.06
C TYR A 53 -6.22 -20.11 6.03
N ASP A 54 -5.68 -20.01 4.81
CA ASP A 54 -6.32 -19.26 3.73
C ASP A 54 -7.28 -20.20 2.96
N PRO A 55 -8.61 -20.02 3.11
CA PRO A 55 -9.61 -20.85 2.44
C PRO A 55 -9.52 -20.80 0.92
N LEU A 56 -8.97 -19.72 0.36
CA LEU A 56 -8.83 -19.53 -1.08
C LEU A 56 -7.61 -20.26 -1.62
N LEU A 57 -6.60 -20.53 -0.77
CA LEU A 57 -5.38 -21.22 -1.16
C LEU A 57 -5.49 -22.74 -0.95
N THR A 58 -5.93 -23.19 0.22
CA THR A 58 -6.06 -24.64 0.51
C THR A 58 -7.39 -25.22 0.06
N GLY A 59 -8.38 -24.38 -0.21
CA GLY A 59 -9.77 -24.79 -0.30
C GLY A 59 -10.35 -25.10 1.08
N ILE A 60 -11.67 -25.05 1.16
CA ILE A 60 -12.44 -25.49 2.33
C ILE A 60 -13.52 -26.48 1.91
N PRO A 61 -13.93 -27.38 2.82
CA PRO A 61 -15.06 -28.26 2.58
C PRO A 61 -16.31 -27.46 2.22
N ALA A 62 -17.13 -28.04 1.35
CA ALA A 62 -18.36 -27.41 0.90
C ALA A 62 -19.31 -27.08 2.08
N SER A 63 -19.30 -27.85 3.17
CA SER A 63 -20.09 -27.58 4.38
C SER A 63 -19.66 -26.32 5.14
N GLU A 64 -18.38 -25.96 5.08
CA GLU A 64 -17.81 -24.80 5.76
C GLU A 64 -17.88 -23.54 4.89
N ASN A 65 -18.07 -23.71 3.57
CA ASN A 65 -18.22 -22.60 2.64
C ASN A 65 -19.56 -21.87 2.84
N PRO A 66 -19.56 -20.61 3.32
CA PRO A 66 -20.78 -19.83 3.52
C PRO A 66 -21.52 -19.51 2.22
N PHE A 67 -20.82 -19.56 1.09
CA PHE A 67 -21.33 -19.26 -0.24
C PHE A 67 -21.79 -20.49 -1.01
N LYS A 68 -21.82 -21.67 -0.38
CA LYS A 68 -22.33 -22.88 -1.03
C LYS A 68 -23.84 -22.77 -1.29
N ASP A 69 -24.25 -23.18 -2.50
CA ASP A 69 -25.66 -23.34 -2.84
C ASP A 69 -26.36 -24.29 -1.86
N LYS A 70 -27.44 -23.79 -1.25
CA LYS A 70 -28.34 -24.64 -0.46
C LYS A 70 -29.00 -25.62 -1.42
N LYS A 71 -28.86 -26.93 -1.16
CA LYS A 71 -29.66 -27.91 -1.88
C LYS A 71 -31.14 -27.55 -1.68
N PRO A 72 -31.98 -27.52 -2.73
CA PRO A 72 -33.41 -27.33 -2.55
C PRO A 72 -33.93 -28.45 -1.65
N CYS A 73 -34.55 -28.09 -0.53
CA CYS A 73 -35.21 -29.05 0.33
C CYS A 73 -36.51 -29.48 -0.38
N ILE A 74 -36.53 -30.68 -0.95
CA ILE A 74 -37.75 -31.25 -1.50
C ILE A 74 -38.47 -31.89 -0.32
N ILE A 75 -39.59 -31.30 0.10
CA ILE A 75 -40.50 -31.95 1.04
C ILE A 75 -41.24 -33.03 0.24
N LEU A 76 -41.00 -34.30 0.57
CA LEU A 76 -41.76 -35.45 0.07
C LEU A 76 -43.02 -35.67 0.91
#